data_AF-X1QTZ9-F1
#
_entry.id   AF-X1QTZ9-F1
#
_cell.length_a   1.000
_cell.length_b   1.000
_cell.length_c   1.000
_cell.angle_alpha   90.00
_cell.angle_beta   90.00
_cell.angle_gamma   90.00
#
_symmetry.space_group_name_H-M   'P 1'
#
loop_
_entity.id
_entity.type
_entity.pdbx_description
1 polymer ?
#
loop_
_entity_poly.entity_id
_entity_poly.type
_entity_poly.pdbx_seq_one_letter_code
_entity_poly.pdbx_strand_id
1 'polypeptide(L)'
;MKIIEIEGVGEEYAKKLEKAAIANVEDLMPLSWSKIKELAKTTSISLKLLEKWQDQTELMVIKGVGPEYSEVLNKIGIDSTRELAYRNPKNTLDKIIEFDKKQPDVIRKIPKVEDIEGWINEAKEMYNVKKIKTAPKETPIIEIEGIGKKYGTKMETAGILDVESLIGLDRDGIKQLAEKTKISEKLIDKWAEHADLMRIGGIGPEYAEVINEIGIDSVKEFAQRNPNNTLERITKLDKEKPDMFRRPPTLKMVEDWIEEAKKIK
;
A
#
# COMPACT_ATOMS: atom_id res chain seq x y z
N MET A 1 4.71 -20.65 -2.01
CA MET A 1 3.48 -21.37 -2.46
C MET A 1 3.29 -21.13 -3.95
N LYS A 2 2.82 -22.07 -4.77
CA LYS A 2 2.71 -21.82 -6.23
C LYS A 2 1.63 -20.79 -6.55
N ILE A 3 1.85 -19.97 -7.58
CA ILE A 3 0.90 -18.90 -7.96
C ILE A 3 -0.48 -19.44 -8.35
N ILE A 4 -0.53 -20.65 -8.94
CA ILE A 4 -1.78 -21.32 -9.31
C ILE A 4 -2.67 -21.69 -8.11
N GLU A 5 -2.09 -21.76 -6.91
CA GLU A 5 -2.84 -22.08 -5.69
C GLU A 5 -3.63 -20.88 -5.15
N ILE A 6 -3.40 -19.66 -5.65
CA ILE A 6 -4.23 -18.50 -5.32
C ILE A 6 -5.60 -18.66 -5.99
N GLU A 7 -6.66 -18.47 -5.19
CA GLU A 7 -8.04 -18.60 -5.68
C GLU A 7 -8.35 -17.66 -6.85
N GLY A 8 -8.81 -18.25 -7.94
CA GLY A 8 -9.15 -17.53 -9.18
C GLY A 8 -8.00 -17.28 -10.15
N VAL A 9 -6.75 -17.69 -9.87
CA VAL A 9 -5.66 -17.65 -10.87
C VAL A 9 -5.89 -18.71 -11.95
N GLY A 10 -6.02 -19.98 -11.57
CA GLY A 10 -6.19 -21.07 -12.53
C GLY A 10 -5.02 -21.24 -13.52
N GLU A 11 -5.11 -22.24 -14.40
CA GLU A 11 -3.98 -22.59 -15.27
C GLU A 11 -3.60 -21.51 -16.30
N GLU A 12 -4.59 -20.82 -16.87
CA GLU A 12 -4.35 -19.86 -17.94
C GLU A 12 -3.54 -18.65 -17.42
N TYR A 13 -3.96 -18.06 -16.30
CA TYR A 13 -3.26 -16.93 -15.72
C TYR A 13 -1.94 -17.34 -15.08
N ALA A 14 -1.87 -18.52 -14.45
CA ALA A 14 -0.60 -19.05 -13.93
C ALA A 14 0.47 -19.13 -15.03
N LYS A 15 0.15 -19.68 -16.21
CA LYS A 15 1.10 -19.74 -17.34
C LYS A 15 1.56 -18.36 -17.82
N LYS A 16 0.70 -17.35 -17.78
CA LYS A 16 1.06 -15.96 -18.14
C LYS A 16 1.97 -15.32 -17.10
N LEU A 17 1.68 -15.53 -15.82
CA LEU A 17 2.47 -15.04 -14.69
C LEU A 17 3.86 -15.71 -14.63
N GLU A 18 3.93 -17.03 -14.83
CA GLU A 18 5.19 -17.78 -14.88
C GLU A 18 6.12 -17.27 -16.00
N LYS A 19 5.57 -16.95 -17.18
CA LYS A 19 6.32 -16.33 -18.29
C LYS A 19 6.87 -14.94 -17.93
N ALA A 20 6.21 -14.23 -17.02
CA ALA A 20 6.65 -12.96 -16.47
C ALA A 20 7.51 -13.12 -15.21
N ALA A 21 8.04 -14.33 -14.96
CA ALA A 21 8.84 -14.68 -13.78
C ALA A 21 8.11 -14.55 -12.42
N ILE A 22 6.78 -14.65 -12.43
CA ILE A 22 5.92 -14.69 -11.24
C ILE A 22 5.37 -16.12 -11.10
N ALA A 23 6.15 -17.02 -10.50
CA ALA A 23 5.79 -18.43 -10.39
C ALA A 23 5.18 -18.79 -9.02
N ASN A 24 5.43 -17.97 -8.01
CA ASN A 24 5.05 -18.22 -6.62
C ASN A 24 4.38 -16.98 -5.99
N VAL A 25 3.67 -17.21 -4.89
CA VAL A 25 3.09 -16.18 -4.01
C VAL A 25 4.14 -15.15 -3.61
N GLU A 26 5.35 -15.61 -3.29
CA GLU A 26 6.48 -14.80 -2.86
C GLU A 26 7.03 -13.87 -3.95
N ASP A 27 6.73 -14.17 -5.23
CA ASP A 27 7.13 -13.34 -6.36
C ASP A 27 6.14 -12.17 -6.59
N LEU A 28 4.84 -12.41 -6.33
CA LEU A 28 3.77 -11.42 -6.53
C LEU A 28 3.60 -10.47 -5.35
N MET A 29 3.69 -11.01 -4.12
CA MET A 29 3.43 -10.27 -2.88
C MET A 29 4.25 -8.97 -2.72
N PRO A 30 5.57 -8.93 -2.99
CA PRO A 30 6.38 -7.73 -2.73
C PRO A 30 6.36 -6.71 -3.88
N LEU A 31 5.61 -6.94 -4.95
CA LEU A 31 5.59 -6.00 -6.07
C LEU A 31 4.96 -4.68 -5.64
N SER A 32 5.64 -3.58 -5.94
CA SER A 32 5.04 -2.25 -5.85
C SER A 32 3.89 -2.12 -6.86
N TRP A 33 2.97 -1.18 -6.62
CA TRP A 33 1.87 -0.96 -7.54
C TRP A 33 2.31 -0.55 -8.96
N SER A 34 3.42 0.20 -9.07
CA SER A 34 4.04 0.49 -10.37
C SER A 34 4.49 -0.78 -11.11
N LYS A 35 5.08 -1.75 -10.40
CA LYS A 35 5.43 -3.07 -10.96
C LYS A 35 4.20 -3.89 -11.30
N ILE A 36 3.13 -3.81 -10.50
CA ILE A 36 1.85 -4.47 -10.81
C ILE A 36 1.20 -3.86 -12.07
N LYS A 37 1.26 -2.53 -12.25
CA LYS A 37 0.84 -1.86 -13.49
C LYS A 37 1.65 -2.30 -14.70
N GLU A 38 2.96 -2.47 -14.56
CA GLU A 38 3.81 -3.01 -15.62
C GLU A 38 3.48 -4.47 -15.91
N LEU A 39 3.26 -5.28 -14.88
CA LEU A 39 2.86 -6.68 -15.00
C LEU A 39 1.51 -6.82 -15.73
N ALA A 40 0.54 -5.94 -15.43
CA ALA A 40 -0.75 -5.90 -16.13
C ALA A 40 -0.57 -5.67 -17.63
N LYS A 41 0.29 -4.71 -18.02
CA LYS A 41 0.60 -4.40 -19.42
C LYS A 41 1.30 -5.56 -20.12
N THR A 42 2.30 -6.17 -19.48
CA THR A 42 3.12 -7.23 -20.09
C THR A 42 2.39 -8.55 -20.22
N THR A 43 1.55 -8.90 -19.24
CA THR A 43 0.79 -10.16 -19.23
C THR A 43 -0.58 -10.06 -19.91
N SER A 44 -1.05 -8.84 -20.20
CA SER A 44 -2.43 -8.56 -20.63
C SER A 44 -3.49 -9.07 -19.63
N ILE A 45 -3.12 -9.21 -18.36
CA ILE A 45 -4.05 -9.48 -17.26
C ILE A 45 -4.58 -8.14 -16.75
N SER A 46 -5.86 -8.07 -16.36
CA SER A 46 -6.41 -6.83 -15.83
C SER A 46 -5.71 -6.43 -14.53
N LEU A 47 -5.43 -5.13 -14.39
CA LEU A 47 -4.79 -4.57 -13.20
C LEU A 47 -5.53 -4.98 -11.92
N LYS A 48 -6.85 -4.84 -11.93
CA LYS A 48 -7.74 -5.21 -10.82
C LYS A 48 -7.62 -6.69 -10.40
N LEU A 49 -7.37 -7.59 -11.35
CA LEU A 49 -7.24 -9.02 -11.04
C LEU A 49 -5.88 -9.32 -10.41
N LEU A 50 -4.80 -8.69 -10.91
CA LEU A 50 -3.48 -8.77 -10.30
C LEU A 50 -3.44 -8.17 -8.90
N GLU A 51 -4.09 -7.02 -8.70
CA GLU A 51 -4.26 -6.42 -7.37
C GLU A 51 -4.99 -7.38 -6.45
N LYS A 52 -6.15 -7.92 -6.86
CA LYS A 52 -6.88 -8.92 -6.07
C LYS A 52 -5.99 -10.11 -5.65
N TRP A 53 -5.22 -10.69 -6.58
CA TRP A 53 -4.33 -11.81 -6.22
C TRP A 53 -3.19 -11.37 -5.30
N GLN A 54 -2.62 -10.19 -5.50
CA GLN A 54 -1.63 -9.64 -4.59
C GLN A 54 -2.22 -9.43 -3.18
N ASP A 55 -3.45 -8.97 -3.07
CA ASP A 55 -4.18 -8.81 -1.81
C ASP A 55 -4.32 -10.15 -1.07
N GLN A 56 -4.66 -11.20 -1.82
CA GLN A 56 -4.73 -12.56 -1.29
C GLN A 56 -3.37 -13.03 -0.79
N THR A 57 -2.30 -12.80 -1.56
CA THR A 57 -0.93 -13.15 -1.11
C THR A 57 -0.55 -12.45 0.19
N GLU A 58 -0.99 -11.20 0.40
CA GLU A 58 -0.72 -10.44 1.61
C GLU A 58 -1.45 -11.02 2.83
N LEU A 59 -2.68 -11.52 2.65
CA LEU A 59 -3.45 -12.15 3.72
C LEU A 59 -2.92 -13.55 4.08
N MET A 60 -2.42 -14.29 3.08
CA MET A 60 -1.94 -15.67 3.25
C MET A 60 -0.66 -15.79 4.08
N VAL A 61 -0.03 -14.66 4.41
CA VAL A 61 1.10 -14.61 5.34
C VAL A 61 0.66 -14.90 6.78
N ILE A 62 -0.62 -14.67 7.09
CA ILE A 62 -1.19 -14.92 8.42
C ILE A 62 -1.40 -16.41 8.62
N LYS A 63 -0.94 -16.93 9.76
CA LYS A 63 -1.04 -18.35 10.06
C LYS A 63 -2.50 -18.82 10.08
N GLY A 64 -2.79 -19.80 9.22
CA GLY A 64 -4.13 -20.39 9.11
C GLY A 64 -5.03 -19.69 8.08
N VAL A 65 -4.59 -18.60 7.46
CA VAL A 65 -5.28 -17.98 6.31
C VAL A 65 -4.72 -18.61 5.02
N GLY A 66 -5.40 -19.64 4.52
CA GLY A 66 -5.08 -20.25 3.22
C GLY A 66 -5.74 -19.54 2.03
N PRO A 67 -5.59 -20.07 0.80
CA PRO A 67 -6.20 -19.49 -0.40
C PRO A 67 -7.70 -19.22 -0.28
N GLU A 68 -8.47 -20.21 0.20
CA GLU A 68 -9.93 -20.08 0.38
C GLU A 68 -10.30 -18.93 1.34
N TYR A 69 -9.65 -18.84 2.50
CA TYR A 69 -9.93 -17.76 3.44
C TYR A 69 -9.43 -16.40 2.96
N SER A 70 -8.32 -16.35 2.23
CA SER A 70 -7.85 -15.10 1.62
C SER A 70 -8.84 -14.56 0.58
N GLU A 71 -9.48 -15.45 -0.20
CA GLU A 71 -10.54 -15.09 -1.15
C GLU A 71 -11.75 -14.53 -0.42
N VAL A 72 -12.25 -15.23 0.60
CA VAL A 72 -13.43 -14.80 1.33
C VAL A 72 -13.18 -13.47 2.04
N LEU A 73 -12.04 -13.33 2.73
CA LEU A 73 -11.65 -12.08 3.38
C LEU A 73 -11.65 -10.94 2.37
N ASN A 74 -10.99 -11.11 1.22
CA ASN A 74 -10.98 -10.11 0.14
C ASN A 74 -12.40 -9.75 -0.31
N LYS A 75 -13.26 -10.75 -0.54
CA LYS A 75 -14.65 -10.57 -0.97
C LYS A 75 -15.54 -9.85 0.05
N ILE A 76 -15.26 -9.99 1.35
CA ILE A 76 -15.97 -9.23 2.40
C ILE A 76 -15.31 -7.88 2.73
N GLY A 77 -14.40 -7.43 1.87
CA GLY A 77 -13.72 -6.14 1.96
C GLY A 77 -12.62 -6.12 3.01
N ILE A 78 -11.94 -7.25 3.25
CA ILE A 78 -10.73 -7.36 4.07
C ILE A 78 -9.63 -7.87 3.15
N ASP A 79 -8.89 -6.96 2.56
CA ASP A 79 -7.96 -7.22 1.46
C ASP A 79 -6.50 -7.03 1.87
N SER A 80 -6.21 -6.66 3.12
CA SER A 80 -4.83 -6.59 3.64
C SER A 80 -4.75 -7.05 5.08
N THR A 81 -3.53 -7.39 5.49
CA THR A 81 -3.20 -7.57 6.91
C THR A 81 -3.55 -6.32 7.71
N ARG A 82 -3.32 -5.12 7.16
CA ARG A 82 -3.65 -3.86 7.80
C ARG A 82 -5.14 -3.72 8.05
N GLU A 83 -5.98 -3.94 7.03
CA GLU A 83 -7.43 -3.89 7.18
C GLU A 83 -7.92 -4.89 8.22
N LEU A 84 -7.39 -6.11 8.20
CA LEU A 84 -7.76 -7.15 9.16
C LEU A 84 -7.43 -6.76 10.60
N ALA A 85 -6.29 -6.09 10.84
CA ALA A 85 -5.85 -5.66 12.17
C ALA A 85 -6.87 -4.76 12.90
N TYR A 86 -7.72 -4.04 12.17
CA TYR A 86 -8.75 -3.15 12.73
C TYR A 86 -10.14 -3.80 12.83
N ARG A 87 -10.31 -5.06 12.43
CA ARG A 87 -11.62 -5.73 12.43
C ARG A 87 -12.04 -6.24 13.80
N ASN A 88 -13.34 -6.47 13.93
CA ASN A 88 -13.93 -7.15 15.07
C ASN A 88 -14.16 -8.63 14.72
N PRO A 89 -13.71 -9.60 15.54
CA PRO A 89 -13.82 -11.02 15.21
C PRO A 89 -15.25 -11.50 14.94
N LYS A 90 -16.23 -11.07 15.75
CA LYS A 90 -17.64 -11.49 15.61
C LYS A 90 -18.26 -10.93 14.34
N ASN A 91 -18.10 -9.63 14.10
CA ASN A 91 -18.63 -8.99 12.89
C ASN A 91 -17.99 -9.57 11.62
N THR A 92 -16.71 -9.93 11.67
CA THR A 92 -16.03 -10.59 10.55
C THR A 92 -16.60 -11.99 10.31
N LEU A 93 -16.84 -12.77 11.38
CA LEU A 93 -17.47 -14.09 11.27
C LEU A 93 -18.87 -13.99 10.64
N ASP A 94 -19.68 -13.04 11.11
CA ASP A 94 -21.04 -12.82 10.58
C ASP A 94 -21.02 -12.53 9.08
N LYS A 95 -20.06 -11.71 8.62
CA LYS A 95 -19.84 -11.43 7.19
C LYS A 95 -19.39 -12.66 6.40
N ILE A 96 -18.53 -13.49 6.96
CA ILE A 96 -18.10 -14.76 6.33
C ILE A 96 -19.30 -15.70 6.19
N ILE A 97 -20.13 -15.83 7.22
CA ILE A 97 -21.36 -16.65 7.18
C ILE A 97 -22.34 -16.11 6.14
N GLU A 98 -22.52 -14.80 6.05
CA GLU A 98 -23.38 -14.19 5.03
C GLU A 98 -22.85 -14.42 3.61
N PHE A 99 -21.53 -14.34 3.43
CA PHE A 99 -20.87 -14.65 2.17
C PHE A 99 -21.06 -16.11 1.77
N ASP A 100 -20.80 -17.04 2.69
CA ASP A 100 -20.90 -18.49 2.47
C ASP A 100 -22.33 -18.90 2.06
N LYS A 101 -23.36 -18.31 2.67
CA LYS A 101 -24.75 -18.51 2.24
C LYS A 101 -25.01 -18.14 0.78
N LYS A 102 -24.25 -17.17 0.24
CA LYS A 102 -24.36 -16.71 -1.16
C LYS A 102 -23.43 -17.50 -2.09
N GLN A 103 -22.28 -17.97 -1.59
CA GLN A 103 -21.24 -18.66 -2.35
C GLN A 103 -20.64 -19.81 -1.51
N PRO A 104 -21.39 -20.92 -1.34
CA PRO A 104 -21.04 -22.00 -0.41
C PRO A 104 -19.85 -22.84 -0.86
N ASP A 105 -19.44 -22.75 -2.13
CA ASP A 105 -18.37 -23.58 -2.69
C ASP A 105 -16.97 -22.99 -2.52
N VAL A 106 -16.85 -21.77 -1.94
CA VAL A 106 -15.56 -21.06 -1.84
C VAL A 106 -14.72 -21.53 -0.65
N ILE A 107 -15.35 -21.88 0.48
CA ILE A 107 -14.65 -22.39 1.66
C ILE A 107 -15.16 -23.77 2.01
N ARG A 108 -14.26 -24.68 2.38
CA ARG A 108 -14.66 -26.03 2.83
C ARG A 108 -15.24 -26.04 4.23
N LYS A 109 -14.91 -25.03 5.05
CA LYS A 109 -15.30 -24.96 6.45
C LYS A 109 -15.37 -23.51 6.92
N ILE A 110 -16.49 -23.13 7.54
CA ILE A 110 -16.63 -21.87 8.23
C ILE A 110 -15.63 -21.81 9.41
N PRO A 111 -14.77 -20.78 9.51
CA PRO A 111 -13.82 -20.65 10.61
C PRO A 111 -14.56 -20.38 11.92
N LYS A 112 -13.92 -20.68 13.06
CA LYS A 112 -14.45 -20.28 14.37
C LYS A 112 -14.09 -18.82 14.66
N VAL A 113 -14.78 -18.22 15.63
CA VAL A 113 -14.48 -16.85 16.06
C VAL A 113 -13.06 -16.75 16.64
N GLU A 114 -12.55 -17.81 17.28
CA GLU A 114 -11.21 -17.88 17.83
C GLU A 114 -10.14 -17.90 16.72
N ASP A 115 -10.42 -18.55 15.58
CA ASP A 115 -9.52 -18.54 14.42
C ASP A 115 -9.36 -17.11 13.90
N ILE A 116 -10.49 -16.40 13.74
CA ILE A 116 -10.51 -15.00 13.27
C ILE A 116 -9.84 -14.06 14.28
N GLU A 117 -10.05 -14.27 15.57
CA GLU A 117 -9.36 -13.52 16.62
C GLU A 117 -7.84 -13.70 16.54
N GLY A 118 -7.38 -14.94 16.31
CA GLY A 118 -5.98 -15.24 16.05
C GLY A 118 -5.43 -14.48 14.85
N TRP A 119 -6.15 -14.50 13.71
CA TRP A 119 -5.75 -13.78 12.51
C TRP A 119 -5.67 -12.26 12.72
N ILE A 120 -6.63 -11.68 13.43
CA ILE A 120 -6.66 -10.24 13.75
C ILE A 120 -5.48 -9.86 14.67
N ASN A 121 -5.17 -10.70 15.67
CA ASN A 121 -4.06 -10.42 16.59
C ASN A 121 -2.71 -10.51 15.89
N GLU A 122 -2.49 -11.53 15.07
CA GLU A 122 -1.28 -11.65 14.25
C GLU A 122 -1.15 -10.47 13.28
N ALA A 123 -2.25 -10.06 12.63
CA ALA A 123 -2.29 -8.88 11.78
C ALA A 123 -1.92 -7.58 12.54
N LYS A 124 -2.43 -7.40 13.77
CA LYS A 124 -2.05 -6.26 14.64
C LYS A 124 -0.58 -6.29 15.00
N GLU A 125 -0.02 -7.44 15.30
CA GLU A 125 1.40 -7.58 15.60
C GLU A 125 2.26 -7.23 14.38
N MET A 126 1.92 -7.76 13.20
CA MET A 126 2.60 -7.40 11.95
C MET A 126 2.51 -5.90 11.67
N TYR A 127 1.35 -5.29 11.89
CA TYR A 127 1.15 -3.86 11.70
C TYR A 127 1.96 -3.03 12.70
N ASN A 128 1.93 -3.37 13.99
CA ASN A 128 2.70 -2.70 15.03
C ASN A 128 4.21 -2.86 14.80
N VAL A 129 4.68 -4.04 14.38
CA VAL A 129 6.07 -4.27 14.00
C VAL A 129 6.46 -3.40 12.80
N LYS A 130 5.60 -3.29 11.77
CA LYS A 130 5.83 -2.37 10.65
C LYS A 130 5.92 -0.91 11.14
N LYS A 131 5.05 -0.49 12.07
CA LYS A 131 5.08 0.86 12.68
C LYS A 131 6.34 1.13 13.52
N ILE A 132 6.89 0.12 14.19
CA ILE A 132 8.11 0.25 15.00
C ILE A 132 9.38 0.19 14.11
N LYS A 133 9.35 -0.58 13.02
CA LYS A 133 10.47 -0.76 12.09
C LYS A 133 10.66 0.35 11.06
N THR A 134 9.91 1.46 11.12
CA THR A 134 10.14 2.64 10.26
C THR A 134 11.33 3.51 10.70
N ALA A 135 12.24 3.01 11.56
CA ALA A 135 13.60 3.54 11.60
C ALA A 135 14.28 3.26 10.25
N PRO A 136 15.03 4.21 9.66
CA PRO A 136 15.22 4.28 8.22
C PRO A 136 15.92 3.03 7.70
N LYS A 137 15.15 2.21 6.99
CA LYS A 137 15.68 1.41 5.91
C LYS A 137 15.60 2.34 4.72
N GLU A 138 16.75 2.90 4.31
CA GLU A 138 16.89 3.85 3.19
C GLU A 138 15.91 3.50 2.08
N THR A 139 14.82 4.25 1.97
CA THR A 139 13.79 3.95 0.98
C THR A 139 14.35 4.39 -0.36
N PRO A 140 14.54 3.52 -1.35
CA PRO A 140 15.18 3.92 -2.60
C PRO A 140 14.44 5.10 -3.23
N ILE A 141 15.17 6.09 -3.74
CA ILE A 141 14.58 7.32 -4.27
C ILE A 141 13.54 7.07 -5.38
N ILE A 142 13.72 5.97 -6.12
CA ILE A 142 12.80 5.53 -7.18
C ILE A 142 11.41 5.08 -6.68
N GLU A 143 11.25 4.86 -5.37
CA GLU A 143 9.95 4.50 -4.80
C GLU A 143 9.04 5.72 -4.65
N ILE A 144 9.55 6.97 -4.66
CA ILE A 144 8.68 8.16 -4.63
C ILE A 144 7.82 8.22 -5.90
N GLU A 145 6.51 8.46 -5.72
CA GLU A 145 5.59 8.60 -6.84
C GLU A 145 6.04 9.73 -7.78
N GLY A 146 6.11 9.42 -9.08
CA GLY A 146 6.65 10.32 -10.11
C GLY A 146 8.18 10.22 -10.34
N ILE A 147 8.96 9.54 -9.48
CA ILE A 147 10.38 9.26 -9.75
C ILE A 147 10.53 7.94 -10.50
N GLY A 148 10.33 7.99 -11.82
CA GLY A 148 10.69 6.86 -12.69
C GLY A 148 12.21 6.73 -12.89
N LYS A 149 12.65 5.63 -13.53
CA LYS A 149 14.07 5.31 -13.80
C LYS A 149 14.90 6.51 -14.30
N LYS A 150 14.33 7.34 -15.18
CA LYS A 150 15.01 8.54 -15.71
C LYS A 150 15.38 9.56 -14.62
N TYR A 151 14.45 9.84 -13.69
CA TYR A 151 14.70 10.76 -12.60
C TYR A 151 15.50 10.09 -11.48
N GLY A 152 15.24 8.81 -11.20
CA GLY A 152 16.00 8.00 -10.25
C GLY A 152 17.49 8.03 -10.55
N THR A 153 17.91 7.70 -11.78
CA THR A 153 19.34 7.74 -12.18
C THR A 153 19.96 9.13 -12.04
N LYS A 154 19.21 10.20 -12.30
CA LYS A 154 19.70 11.59 -12.13
C LYS A 154 19.91 11.93 -10.66
N MET A 155 18.98 11.52 -9.78
CA MET A 155 19.07 11.71 -8.34
C MET A 155 20.24 10.91 -7.75
N GLU A 156 20.38 9.65 -8.15
CA GLU A 156 21.49 8.78 -7.73
C GLU A 156 22.86 9.37 -8.13
N THR A 157 22.98 9.86 -9.39
CA THR A 157 24.19 10.55 -9.87
C THR A 157 24.45 11.84 -9.07
N ALA A 158 23.40 12.49 -8.58
CA ALA A 158 23.51 13.65 -7.71
C ALA A 158 23.83 13.30 -6.25
N GLY A 159 23.94 12.02 -5.90
CA GLY A 159 24.23 11.55 -4.53
C GLY A 159 22.98 11.44 -3.65
N ILE A 160 21.79 11.51 -4.23
CA ILE A 160 20.50 11.33 -3.56
C ILE A 160 20.02 9.92 -3.89
N LEU A 161 20.31 8.98 -2.98
CA LEU A 161 20.03 7.55 -3.18
C LEU A 161 18.67 7.13 -2.60
N ASP A 162 18.19 7.86 -1.61
CA ASP A 162 17.03 7.51 -0.81
C ASP A 162 16.09 8.70 -0.57
N VAL A 163 14.89 8.38 -0.11
CA VAL A 163 13.83 9.33 0.23
C VAL A 163 14.28 10.26 1.35
N GLU A 164 14.98 9.72 2.34
CA GLU A 164 15.45 10.44 3.52
C GLU A 164 16.39 11.60 3.15
N SER A 165 17.16 11.46 2.08
CA SER A 165 18.03 12.51 1.52
C SER A 165 17.28 13.74 1.02
N LEU A 166 15.96 13.67 0.80
CA LEU A 166 15.13 14.82 0.43
C LEU A 166 14.47 15.52 1.64
N ILE A 167 14.48 14.92 2.83
CA ILE A 167 13.80 15.47 4.00
C ILE A 167 14.52 16.74 4.46
N GLY A 168 13.75 17.83 4.60
CA GLY A 168 14.28 19.09 5.15
C GLY A 168 15.13 19.89 4.17
N LEU A 169 15.10 19.59 2.87
CA LEU A 169 15.67 20.47 1.86
C LEU A 169 15.02 21.85 1.95
N ASP A 170 15.83 22.87 2.16
CA ASP A 170 15.39 24.25 2.06
C ASP A 170 15.40 24.73 0.60
N ARG A 171 14.97 25.97 0.39
CA ARG A 171 14.91 26.57 -0.95
C ARG A 171 16.25 26.54 -1.68
N ASP A 172 17.36 26.73 -0.95
CA ASP A 172 18.69 26.74 -1.54
C ASP A 172 19.15 25.31 -1.88
N GLY A 173 18.85 24.32 -1.04
CA GLY A 173 19.06 22.90 -1.30
C GLY A 173 18.29 22.41 -2.53
N ILE A 174 17.01 22.78 -2.65
CA ILE A 174 16.18 22.48 -3.83
C ILE A 174 16.81 23.08 -5.09
N LYS A 175 17.22 24.34 -5.03
CA LYS A 175 17.85 25.04 -6.17
C LYS A 175 19.17 24.37 -6.59
N GLN A 176 20.03 24.04 -5.64
CA GLN A 176 21.30 23.36 -5.91
C GLN A 176 21.07 21.98 -6.54
N LEU A 177 20.10 21.22 -6.03
CA LEU A 177 19.75 19.91 -6.56
C LEU A 177 19.14 20.03 -7.97
N ALA A 178 18.31 21.04 -8.22
CA ALA A 178 17.75 21.34 -9.53
C ALA A 178 18.86 21.65 -10.56
N GLU A 179 19.84 22.48 -10.18
CA GLU A 179 20.98 22.83 -11.01
C GLU A 179 21.85 21.62 -11.35
N LYS A 180 22.07 20.71 -10.38
CA LYS A 180 22.88 19.50 -10.53
C LYS A 180 22.19 18.43 -11.39
N THR A 181 20.90 18.20 -11.16
CA THR A 181 20.13 17.11 -11.81
C THR A 181 19.47 17.53 -13.13
N LYS A 182 19.37 18.85 -13.38
CA LYS A 182 18.54 19.44 -14.45
C LYS A 182 17.08 18.96 -14.36
N ILE A 183 16.56 18.90 -13.13
CA ILE A 183 15.15 18.67 -12.81
C ILE A 183 14.59 20.00 -12.30
N SER A 184 13.34 20.31 -12.57
CA SER A 184 12.76 21.59 -12.13
C SER A 184 12.65 21.64 -10.60
N GLU A 185 12.93 22.81 -10.01
CA GLU A 185 12.75 23.06 -8.56
C GLU A 185 11.38 22.57 -8.07
N LYS A 186 10.30 22.87 -8.81
CA LYS A 186 8.94 22.42 -8.49
C LYS A 186 8.77 20.90 -8.33
N LEU A 187 9.50 20.09 -9.10
CA LEU A 187 9.40 18.62 -9.00
C LEU A 187 10.17 18.12 -7.78
N ILE A 188 11.34 18.71 -7.52
CA ILE A 188 12.15 18.39 -6.35
C ILE A 188 11.42 18.77 -5.07
N ASP A 189 10.79 19.95 -5.06
CA ASP A 189 9.95 20.45 -3.97
C ASP A 189 8.82 19.45 -3.67
N LYS A 190 8.04 19.05 -4.69
CA LYS A 190 7.01 18.01 -4.55
C LYS A 190 7.56 16.69 -3.97
N TRP A 191 8.72 16.23 -4.44
CA TRP A 191 9.31 15.00 -3.91
C TRP A 191 9.86 15.15 -2.48
N ALA A 192 10.30 16.33 -2.08
CA ALA A 192 10.67 16.64 -0.70
C ALA A 192 9.43 16.66 0.23
N GLU A 193 8.30 17.20 -0.25
CA GLU A 193 7.01 17.13 0.45
C GLU A 193 6.56 15.68 0.64
N HIS A 194 6.68 14.84 -0.41
CA HIS A 194 6.39 13.41 -0.27
C HIS A 194 7.32 12.74 0.73
N ALA A 195 8.62 13.05 0.69
CA ALA A 195 9.60 12.50 1.61
C ALA A 195 9.28 12.86 3.07
N ASP A 196 8.84 14.10 3.35
CA ASP A 196 8.41 14.50 4.68
C ASP A 196 7.17 13.69 5.11
N LEU A 197 6.12 13.62 4.28
CA LEU A 197 4.90 12.85 4.59
C LEU A 197 5.16 11.37 4.85
N MET A 198 6.10 10.76 4.11
CA MET A 198 6.49 9.35 4.25
C MET A 198 7.17 9.02 5.60
N ARG A 199 7.52 10.03 6.41
CA ARG A 199 7.97 9.82 7.80
C ARG A 199 6.88 9.26 8.70
N ILE A 200 5.61 9.43 8.35
CA ILE A 200 4.47 8.93 9.11
C ILE A 200 4.26 7.45 8.80
N GLY A 201 4.23 6.62 9.84
CA GLY A 201 4.02 5.18 9.78
C GLY A 201 2.85 4.76 8.89
N GLY A 202 3.19 4.09 7.80
CA GLY A 202 2.23 3.54 6.84
C GLY A 202 1.61 4.57 5.89
N ILE A 203 2.24 5.75 5.75
CA ILE A 203 2.12 6.60 4.56
C ILE A 203 3.26 6.19 3.61
N GLY A 204 2.90 5.44 2.56
CA GLY A 204 3.83 5.13 1.48
C GLY A 204 3.76 6.17 0.35
N PRO A 205 4.49 5.95 -0.76
CA PRO A 205 4.55 6.88 -1.88
C PRO A 205 3.18 7.29 -2.44
N GLU A 206 2.27 6.33 -2.59
CA GLU A 206 0.91 6.57 -3.11
C GLU A 206 0.09 7.49 -2.19
N TYR A 207 0.13 7.23 -0.87
CA TYR A 207 -0.59 8.08 0.08
C TYR A 207 0.08 9.45 0.23
N ALA A 208 1.41 9.53 0.11
CA ALA A 208 2.12 10.80 0.12
C ALA A 208 1.70 11.69 -1.07
N GLU A 209 1.64 11.13 -2.29
CA GLU A 209 1.13 11.82 -3.49
C GLU A 209 -0.31 12.31 -3.28
N VAL A 210 -1.19 11.45 -2.78
CA VAL A 210 -2.61 11.79 -2.61
C VAL A 210 -2.83 12.84 -1.53
N ILE A 211 -2.11 12.75 -0.42
CA ILE A 211 -2.14 13.73 0.67
C ILE A 211 -1.60 15.07 0.18
N ASN A 212 -0.52 15.07 -0.59
CA ASN A 212 0.03 16.26 -1.24
C ASN A 212 -0.96 16.90 -2.22
N GLU A 213 -1.61 16.10 -3.08
CA GLU A 213 -2.57 16.58 -4.07
C GLU A 213 -3.85 17.16 -3.46
N ILE A 214 -4.22 16.73 -2.23
CA ILE A 214 -5.24 17.42 -1.43
C ILE A 214 -4.66 18.61 -0.65
N GLY A 215 -3.51 19.15 -1.02
CA GLY A 215 -2.91 20.34 -0.41
C GLY A 215 -2.54 20.13 1.05
N ILE A 216 -1.94 18.99 1.36
CA ILE A 216 -1.28 18.76 2.65
C ILE A 216 0.17 18.41 2.32
N ASP A 217 1.08 19.36 2.49
CA ASP A 217 2.44 19.27 1.93
C ASP A 217 3.50 18.78 2.93
N SER A 218 3.15 18.70 4.21
CA SER A 218 4.12 18.42 5.27
C SER A 218 3.49 17.66 6.45
N VAL A 219 4.34 16.98 7.22
CA VAL A 219 3.94 16.32 8.47
C VAL A 219 3.36 17.33 9.45
N LYS A 220 3.97 18.52 9.52
CA LYS A 220 3.52 19.61 10.39
C LYS A 220 2.11 20.08 10.03
N GLU A 221 1.82 20.25 8.74
CA GLU A 221 0.48 20.61 8.29
C GLU A 221 -0.50 19.47 8.56
N PHE A 222 -0.09 18.22 8.30
CA PHE A 222 -0.98 17.07 8.49
C PHE A 222 -1.39 16.89 9.95
N ALA A 223 -0.48 17.12 10.90
CA ALA A 223 -0.73 17.06 12.35
C ALA A 223 -1.88 17.97 12.84
N GLN A 224 -2.25 18.98 12.05
CA GLN A 224 -3.28 19.97 12.39
C GLN A 224 -4.64 19.70 11.71
N ARG A 225 -4.73 18.66 10.87
CA ARG A 225 -5.95 18.38 10.10
C ARG A 225 -7.02 17.66 10.91
N ASN A 226 -8.26 17.77 10.42
CA ASN A 226 -9.38 16.99 10.93
C ASN A 226 -9.51 15.67 10.14
N PRO A 227 -9.56 14.50 10.80
CA PRO A 227 -9.60 13.21 10.13
C PRO A 227 -10.76 13.02 9.14
N ASN A 228 -11.97 13.44 9.51
CA ASN A 228 -13.16 13.31 8.64
C ASN A 228 -13.03 14.18 7.39
N ASN A 229 -12.63 15.44 7.55
CA ASN A 229 -12.46 16.35 6.41
C ASN A 229 -11.33 15.89 5.49
N THR A 230 -10.24 15.36 6.06
CA THR A 230 -9.14 14.80 5.26
C THR A 230 -9.63 13.60 4.44
N LEU A 231 -10.33 12.65 5.06
CA LEU A 231 -10.87 11.48 4.36
C LEU A 231 -11.86 11.88 3.25
N GLU A 232 -12.72 12.86 3.50
CA GLU A 232 -13.65 13.38 2.50
C GLU A 232 -12.90 13.96 1.29
N ARG A 233 -11.84 14.72 1.52
CA ARG A 233 -11.00 15.29 0.44
C ARG A 233 -10.29 14.21 -0.36
N ILE A 234 -9.74 13.18 0.30
CA ILE A 234 -9.13 12.02 -0.37
C ILE A 234 -10.17 11.31 -1.25
N THR A 235 -11.38 11.08 -0.71
CA THR A 235 -12.47 10.41 -1.44
C THR A 235 -12.94 11.23 -2.63
N LYS A 236 -12.97 12.56 -2.51
CA LYS A 236 -13.29 13.45 -3.62
C LYS A 236 -12.22 13.40 -4.71
N LEU A 237 -10.94 13.44 -4.32
CA LEU A 237 -9.82 13.34 -5.26
C LEU A 237 -9.86 12.02 -6.03
N ASP A 238 -10.12 10.90 -5.36
CA ASP A 238 -10.22 9.57 -5.99
C ASP A 238 -11.33 9.50 -7.06
N LYS A 239 -12.44 10.21 -6.86
CA LYS A 239 -13.50 10.32 -7.88
C LYS A 239 -13.08 11.17 -9.09
N GLU A 240 -12.24 12.18 -8.88
CA GLU A 240 -11.77 13.09 -9.93
C GLU A 240 -10.55 12.53 -10.69
N LYS A 241 -9.69 11.81 -9.98
CA LYS A 241 -8.46 11.17 -10.45
C LYS A 241 -8.42 9.74 -9.90
N PRO A 242 -9.10 8.79 -10.56
CA PRO A 242 -9.08 7.40 -10.12
C PRO A 242 -7.67 6.81 -10.26
N ASP A 243 -7.42 5.74 -9.51
CA ASP A 243 -6.19 4.96 -9.56
C ASP A 243 -4.94 5.77 -9.17
N MET A 244 -5.02 6.63 -8.15
CA MET A 244 -3.86 7.31 -7.55
C MET A 244 -3.23 6.53 -6.38
N PHE A 245 -3.99 5.62 -5.78
CA PHE A 245 -3.53 4.68 -4.76
C PHE A 245 -4.14 3.32 -5.05
N ARG A 246 -3.55 2.26 -4.48
CA ARG A 246 -4.13 0.92 -4.55
C ARG A 246 -5.49 0.87 -3.86
N ARG A 247 -5.64 1.53 -2.70
CA ARG A 247 -6.88 1.52 -1.91
C ARG A 247 -7.11 2.81 -1.12
N PRO A 248 -8.37 3.26 -1.01
CA PRO A 248 -8.70 4.42 -0.19
C PRO A 248 -8.40 4.12 1.29
N PRO A 249 -7.86 5.08 2.05
CA PRO A 249 -7.62 4.89 3.47
C PRO A 249 -8.93 4.84 4.26
N THR A 250 -8.94 4.15 5.39
CA THR A 250 -10.06 4.22 6.33
C THR A 250 -9.95 5.46 7.21
N LEU A 251 -11.07 5.88 7.82
CA LEU A 251 -11.06 6.96 8.80
C LEU A 251 -10.06 6.70 9.93
N LYS A 252 -10.01 5.46 10.42
CA LYS A 252 -9.10 5.08 11.50
C LYS A 252 -7.63 5.21 11.11
N MET A 253 -7.29 4.88 9.86
CA MET A 253 -5.94 5.12 9.34
C MET A 253 -5.59 6.61 9.34
N VAL A 254 -6.50 7.46 8.87
CA VAL A 254 -6.28 8.91 8.84
C VAL A 254 -6.14 9.49 10.25
N GLU A 255 -6.95 9.03 11.21
CA GLU A 255 -6.80 9.38 12.62
C GLU A 255 -5.42 8.99 13.17
N ASP A 256 -5.00 7.75 12.93
CA ASP A 256 -3.72 7.24 13.41
C ASP A 256 -2.53 7.99 12.77
N TRP A 257 -2.63 8.35 11.49
CA TRP A 257 -1.63 9.17 10.79
C TRP A 257 -1.52 10.57 11.38
N ILE A 258 -2.64 11.24 11.66
CA ILE A 258 -2.65 12.57 12.27
C ILE A 258 -2.08 12.52 13.69
N GLU A 259 -2.43 11.51 14.49
CA GLU A 259 -1.89 11.32 15.84
C GLU A 259 -0.39 11.01 15.85
N GLU A 260 0.11 10.35 14.80
CA GLU A 260 1.54 10.11 14.62
C GLU A 260 2.27 11.36 14.14
N ALA A 261 1.70 12.10 13.19
CA ALA A 261 2.24 13.36 12.72
C ALA A 261 2.47 14.36 13.87
N LYS A 262 1.56 14.40 14.85
CA LYS A 262 1.72 15.22 16.07
C LYS A 262 2.94 14.86 16.94
N LYS A 263 3.48 13.65 16.80
CA LYS A 263 4.63 13.15 17.58
C LYS A 263 5.95 13.33 16.85
N ILE A 264 5.90 13.54 15.54
CA ILE A 264 7.06 13.76 14.70
C ILE A 264 7.44 15.24 14.82
N LYS A 265 8.71 15.50 15.16
CA LYS A 265 9.27 16.86 15.28
C LYS A 265 9.85 17.34 13.95
#